data_AF-A0A8S4QYW5-F1
#
_entry.id   AF-A0A8S4QYW5-F1
#
_cell.length_a   1.000
_cell.length_b   1.000
_cell.length_c   1.000
_cell.angle_alpha   90.00
_cell.angle_beta   90.00
_cell.angle_gamma   90.00
#
_symmetry.space_group_name_H-M   'P 1'
#
loop_
_entity.id
_entity.type
_entity.pdbx_description
1 polymer ?
#
loop_
_entity_poly.entity_id
_entity_poly.type
_entity_poly.pdbx_seq_one_letter_code
_entity_poly.pdbx_strand_id
1 'polypeptide(L)'
;LRLLPPAHIQSQPPIAINCTLANCEPINGTWTSDDSFLVQNIIDNKRAVIHIRQIRSAANGTINLVCDITTFEDGVSLAHALAFQGRARIPKNLSYPKMMGLTEKPKLFMNSNDYKRNSVEQVFITHIINPDNFFVRKQHHQELFQKLCEDLDQEYSMSVNRGSVYLPEK
;
A
#
# COMPACT_ATOMS: atom_id res chain seq x y z
N LEU A 1 42.27 1.58 3.13
CA LEU A 1 41.47 0.41 3.56
C LEU A 1 41.94 0.01 4.95
N ARG A 2 41.08 0.02 5.97
CA ARG A 2 41.42 -0.46 7.33
C ARG A 2 41.08 -1.94 7.42
N LEU A 3 41.99 -2.74 7.97
CA LEU A 3 41.78 -4.18 8.17
C LEU A 3 40.82 -4.37 9.35
N LEU A 4 39.71 -5.08 9.11
CA LEU A 4 38.78 -5.46 10.17
C LEU A 4 39.31 -6.70 10.89
N PRO A 5 39.18 -6.79 12.23
CA PRO A 5 39.54 -7.99 12.97
C PRO A 5 38.73 -9.20 12.47
N PRO A 6 39.32 -10.41 12.34
CA PRO A 6 38.65 -11.60 11.81
C PRO A 6 37.33 -11.95 12.50
N ALA A 7 37.22 -11.65 13.80
CA ALA A 7 36.01 -11.86 14.59
C ALA A 7 34.78 -11.07 14.06
N HIS A 8 35.00 -9.89 13.46
CA HIS A 8 33.94 -9.08 12.85
C HIS A 8 33.60 -9.49 11.41
N ILE A 9 34.36 -10.42 10.82
CA ILE A 9 34.15 -10.93 9.47
C ILE A 9 33.31 -12.22 9.50
N GLN A 10 33.40 -12.99 10.60
CA GLN A 10 32.76 -14.30 10.72
C GLN A 10 31.30 -14.26 11.20
N SER A 11 30.86 -13.17 11.82
CA SER A 11 29.50 -13.02 12.34
C SER A 11 28.77 -11.87 11.65
N GLN A 12 27.56 -12.14 11.15
CA GLN A 12 26.70 -11.10 10.59
C GLN A 12 26.37 -10.11 11.72
N PRO A 13 26.69 -8.81 11.55
CA PRO A 13 26.48 -7.87 12.63
C PRO A 13 24.97 -7.73 12.90
N PRO A 14 24.55 -7.63 14.17
CA PRO A 14 23.14 -7.61 14.55
C PRO A 14 22.37 -6.39 13.98
N ILE A 15 23.10 -5.41 13.46
CA ILE A 15 22.58 -4.19 12.84
C ILE A 15 22.21 -4.36 11.35
N ALA A 16 22.58 -5.49 10.72
CA ALA A 16 22.33 -5.73 9.30
C ALA A 16 21.70 -7.11 9.09
N ILE A 17 20.38 -7.14 9.01
CA ILE A 17 19.61 -8.36 8.76
C ILE A 17 19.48 -8.55 7.25
N ASN A 18 19.85 -9.73 6.77
CA ASN A 18 19.72 -10.08 5.36
C ASN A 18 18.26 -10.43 5.09
N CYS A 19 17.65 -9.75 4.11
CA CYS A 19 16.24 -9.90 3.78
C CYS A 19 16.06 -10.15 2.29
N THR A 20 15.10 -11.00 1.95
CA THR A 20 14.64 -11.25 0.58
C THR A 20 13.18 -10.82 0.49
N LEU A 21 12.84 -10.03 -0.53
CA LEU A 21 11.47 -9.62 -0.74
C LEU A 21 10.61 -10.84 -1.10
N ALA A 22 9.55 -11.07 -0.33
CA ALA A 22 8.62 -12.15 -0.57
C ALA A 22 7.69 -11.80 -1.75
N ASN A 23 7.15 -12.84 -2.39
CA ASN A 23 5.97 -12.74 -3.27
C ASN A 23 6.15 -11.89 -4.52
N CYS A 24 7.38 -11.64 -4.93
CA CYS A 24 7.70 -11.01 -6.19
C CYS A 24 8.90 -11.72 -6.83
N GLU A 25 8.82 -11.89 -8.13
CA GLU A 25 9.91 -12.41 -8.94
C GLU A 25 10.20 -11.44 -10.08
N PRO A 26 11.47 -11.24 -10.46
CA PRO A 26 11.81 -10.37 -11.58
C PRO A 26 11.22 -10.94 -12.88
N ILE A 27 10.66 -10.08 -13.73
CA ILE A 27 10.00 -10.51 -14.98
C ILE A 27 10.94 -11.28 -15.91
N ASN A 28 12.20 -10.86 -15.97
CA ASN A 28 13.23 -11.44 -16.83
C ASN A 28 14.10 -12.47 -16.09
N GLY A 29 13.67 -12.95 -14.91
CA GLY A 29 14.40 -13.95 -14.12
C GLY A 29 15.57 -13.40 -13.27
N THR A 30 16.06 -12.19 -13.57
CA THR A 30 17.10 -11.51 -12.78
C THR A 30 16.74 -10.07 -12.50
N TRP A 31 17.04 -9.57 -11.29
CA TRP A 31 16.90 -8.15 -10.93
C TRP A 31 17.99 -7.31 -11.60
N THR A 32 17.61 -6.17 -12.15
CA THR A 32 18.52 -5.22 -12.79
C THR A 32 18.93 -4.10 -11.82
N SER A 33 19.95 -3.34 -12.18
CA SER A 33 20.36 -2.14 -11.42
C SER A 33 19.25 -1.09 -11.36
N ASP A 34 18.46 -0.94 -12.42
CA ASP A 34 17.32 -0.02 -12.45
C ASP A 34 16.24 -0.41 -11.44
N ASP A 35 15.98 -1.71 -11.29
CA ASP A 35 15.03 -2.21 -10.30
C ASP A 35 15.53 -1.91 -8.87
N SER A 36 16.85 -1.96 -8.67
CA SER A 36 17.48 -1.62 -7.39
C SER A 36 17.33 -0.12 -7.08
N PHE A 37 17.58 0.75 -8.06
CA PHE A 37 17.36 2.20 -7.92
C PHE A 37 15.90 2.54 -7.65
N LEU A 38 14.96 1.83 -8.27
CA LEU A 38 13.54 2.02 -8.02
C LEU A 38 13.19 1.69 -6.57
N VAL A 39 13.61 0.52 -6.08
CA VAL A 39 13.40 0.15 -4.67
C VAL A 39 14.04 1.19 -3.75
N GLN A 40 15.25 1.64 -4.06
CA GLN A 40 15.91 2.70 -3.30
C GLN A 40 15.05 3.98 -3.24
N ASN A 41 14.52 4.46 -4.37
CA ASN A 41 13.65 5.64 -4.38
C ASN A 41 12.37 5.47 -3.55
N ILE A 42 11.86 4.24 -3.44
CA ILE A 42 10.64 3.95 -2.67
C ILE A 42 10.95 3.91 -1.17
N ILE A 43 12.01 3.21 -0.72
CA ILE A 43 12.21 2.89 0.71
C ILE A 43 13.52 3.39 1.34
N ASP A 44 14.45 3.99 0.59
CA ASP A 44 15.74 4.43 1.14
C ASP A 44 15.57 5.53 2.19
N ASN A 45 16.16 5.32 3.37
CA ASN A 45 15.99 6.15 4.56
C ASN A 45 14.53 6.46 4.96
N LYS A 46 13.56 5.64 4.53
CA LYS A 46 12.16 5.79 4.93
C LYS A 46 11.75 4.73 5.93
N ARG A 47 10.71 5.04 6.70
CA ARG A 47 10.10 4.07 7.63
C ARG A 47 9.32 3.03 6.83
N ALA A 48 9.61 1.77 7.08
CA ALA A 48 8.93 0.64 6.47
C ALA A 48 8.58 -0.41 7.54
N VAL A 49 7.54 -1.18 7.29
CA VAL A 49 7.13 -2.32 8.10
C VAL A 49 7.49 -3.59 7.34
N ILE A 50 8.20 -4.49 8.03
CA ILE A 50 8.54 -5.80 7.50
C ILE A 50 7.64 -6.87 8.13
N HIS A 51 7.05 -7.71 7.30
CA HIS A 51 6.30 -8.90 7.74
C HIS A 51 7.09 -10.14 7.37
N ILE A 52 7.66 -10.80 8.36
CA ILE A 52 8.47 -12.01 8.15
C ILE A 52 7.54 -13.17 7.77
N ARG A 53 7.74 -13.74 6.59
CA ARG A 53 7.04 -14.95 6.14
C ARG A 53 7.82 -16.21 6.43
N GLN A 54 9.13 -16.16 6.24
CA GLN A 54 9.99 -17.33 6.41
C GLN A 54 11.37 -16.90 6.91
N ILE A 55 11.92 -17.68 7.83
CA ILE A 55 13.29 -17.52 8.31
C ILE A 55 14.11 -18.64 7.66
N ARG A 56 15.13 -18.28 6.89
CA ARG A 56 16.09 -19.21 6.29
C ARG A 56 17.41 -19.08 7.03
N SER A 57 17.79 -20.11 7.76
CA SER A 57 19.10 -20.20 8.41
C SER A 57 20.03 -21.02 7.54
N ALA A 58 21.20 -20.46 7.19
CA ALA A 58 22.24 -21.18 6.48
C ALA A 58 23.22 -21.82 7.47
N ALA A 59 23.91 -22.89 7.04
CA ALA A 59 24.84 -23.66 7.87
C ALA A 59 26.02 -22.83 8.44
N ASN A 60 26.30 -21.67 7.86
CA ASN A 60 27.30 -20.71 8.31
C ASN A 60 26.78 -19.74 9.39
N GLY A 61 25.56 -19.93 9.90
CA GLY A 61 24.94 -19.07 10.90
C GLY A 61 24.34 -17.77 10.35
N THR A 62 24.33 -17.56 9.03
CA THR A 62 23.65 -16.40 8.43
C THR A 62 22.14 -16.63 8.37
N ILE A 63 21.39 -15.59 8.73
CA ILE A 63 19.92 -15.61 8.74
C ILE A 63 19.43 -14.72 7.60
N ASN A 64 18.64 -15.31 6.70
CA ASN A 64 17.92 -14.60 5.65
C ASN A 64 16.42 -14.61 5.95
N LEU A 65 15.81 -13.43 6.05
CA LEU A 65 14.38 -13.28 6.26
C LEU A 65 13.69 -13.09 4.92
N VAL A 66 12.76 -13.98 4.58
CA VAL A 66 11.82 -13.74 3.47
C VAL A 66 10.67 -12.94 4.03
N CYS A 67 10.51 -11.69 3.60
CA CYS A 67 9.54 -10.77 4.18
C CYS A 67 8.78 -9.94 3.14
N ASP A 68 7.53 -9.61 3.45
CA ASP A 68 6.83 -8.52 2.77
C ASP A 68 7.27 -7.18 3.35
N ILE A 69 7.45 -6.19 2.48
CA ILE A 69 7.80 -4.83 2.87
C ILE A 69 6.65 -3.91 2.48
N THR A 70 6.17 -3.12 3.43
CA THR A 70 5.16 -2.07 3.22
C THR A 70 5.71 -0.74 3.71
N THR A 71 5.54 0.32 2.94
CA THR A 71 5.88 1.68 3.39
C THR A 71 5.00 2.06 4.58
N PHE A 72 5.57 2.79 5.54
CA PHE A 72 4.83 3.18 6.74
C PHE A 72 3.83 4.31 6.47
N GLU A 73 4.20 5.29 5.65
CA GLU A 73 3.41 6.51 5.43
C GLU A 73 2.19 6.24 4.53
N ASP A 74 2.39 5.52 3.42
CA ASP A 74 1.34 5.31 2.41
C ASP A 74 0.74 3.89 2.43
N GLY A 75 1.25 2.99 3.29
CA GLY A 75 0.82 1.59 3.35
C GLY A 75 1.09 0.79 2.07
N VAL A 76 1.96 1.29 1.18
CA VAL A 76 2.21 0.69 -0.14
C VAL A 76 3.13 -0.52 -0.01
N SER A 77 2.67 -1.66 -0.52
CA SER A 77 3.47 -2.87 -0.62
C SER A 77 4.52 -2.75 -1.72
N LEU A 78 5.79 -2.98 -1.37
CA LEU A 78 6.91 -2.89 -2.31
C LEU A 78 6.79 -3.89 -3.45
N ALA A 79 6.31 -5.10 -3.17
CA ALA A 79 6.05 -6.13 -4.18
C ALA A 79 5.00 -5.67 -5.21
N HIS A 80 3.95 -4.95 -4.76
CA HIS A 80 2.94 -4.39 -5.64
C HIS A 80 3.46 -3.19 -6.43
N ALA A 81 4.26 -2.31 -5.82
CA ALA A 81 4.88 -1.19 -6.54
C ALA A 81 5.76 -1.70 -7.70
N LEU A 82 6.57 -2.73 -7.45
CA LEU A 82 7.38 -3.37 -8.49
C LEU A 82 6.55 -4.05 -9.57
N ALA A 83 5.44 -4.68 -9.21
CA ALA A 83 4.54 -5.32 -10.17
C ALA A 83 3.78 -4.30 -11.01
N PHE A 84 3.27 -3.24 -10.39
CA PHE A 84 2.58 -2.13 -11.03
C PHE A 84 3.48 -1.44 -12.06
N GLN A 85 4.75 -1.26 -11.73
CA GLN A 85 5.72 -0.67 -12.64
C GLN A 85 6.23 -1.64 -13.72
N GLY A 86 5.65 -2.84 -13.79
CA GLY A 86 6.02 -3.85 -14.78
C GLY A 86 7.47 -4.32 -14.63
N ARG A 87 7.98 -4.41 -13.39
CA ARG A 87 9.32 -4.94 -13.07
C ARG A 87 9.27 -6.32 -12.42
N ALA A 88 8.20 -6.61 -11.69
CA ALA A 88 8.01 -7.90 -11.02
C ALA A 88 6.72 -8.61 -11.43
N ARG A 89 6.73 -9.94 -11.34
CA ARG A 89 5.52 -10.79 -11.39
C ARG A 89 5.18 -11.23 -9.97
N ILE A 90 3.89 -11.21 -9.68
CA ILE A 90 3.34 -11.70 -8.42
C ILE A 90 2.74 -13.09 -8.69
N PRO A 91 3.27 -14.18 -8.11
CA PRO A 91 2.72 -15.52 -8.32
C PRO A 91 1.29 -15.62 -7.77
N LYS A 92 0.41 -16.35 -8.47
CA LYS A 92 -1.05 -16.34 -8.26
C LYS A 92 -1.56 -16.90 -6.90
N ASN A 93 -0.71 -17.51 -6.08
CA ASN A 93 -1.11 -18.16 -4.82
C ASN A 93 -0.55 -17.43 -3.60
N LEU A 94 -1.02 -16.21 -3.37
CA LEU A 94 -0.62 -15.43 -2.20
C LEU A 94 -1.77 -15.30 -1.22
N SER A 95 -1.60 -15.92 -0.07
CA SER A 95 -2.26 -15.46 1.14
C SER A 95 -1.54 -14.19 1.58
N TYR A 96 -2.20 -13.04 1.45
CA TYR A 96 -1.73 -11.80 2.06
C TYR A 96 -1.95 -11.90 3.57
N PRO A 97 -0.99 -11.48 4.41
CA PRO A 97 -1.27 -11.32 5.83
C PRO A 97 -2.48 -10.40 5.93
N LYS A 98 -3.52 -10.84 6.65
CA LYS A 98 -4.59 -9.93 7.07
C LYS A 98 -3.89 -8.78 7.77
N MET A 99 -4.02 -7.56 7.24
CA MET A 99 -3.43 -6.38 7.87
C MET A 99 -3.81 -6.41 9.35
N MET A 100 -2.81 -6.57 10.21
CA MET A 100 -3.05 -6.63 11.65
C MET A 100 -3.30 -5.19 12.11
N GLY A 101 -4.58 -4.82 12.16
CA GLY A 101 -5.03 -3.70 12.99
C GLY A 101 -4.85 -2.28 12.46
N LEU A 102 -4.98 -2.04 11.15
CA LEU A 102 -5.63 -0.80 10.71
C LEU A 102 -7.06 -1.15 10.30
N THR A 103 -7.90 -1.40 11.30
CA THR A 103 -9.35 -1.35 11.12
C THR A 103 -9.79 0.10 11.03
N GLU A 104 -9.28 0.86 10.07
CA GLU A 104 -10.22 1.75 9.42
C GLU A 104 -11.03 0.82 8.54
N LYS A 105 -12.27 0.55 8.97
CA LYS A 105 -13.29 0.21 8.00
C LYS A 105 -13.61 1.54 7.34
N PRO A 106 -13.08 1.87 6.16
CA PRO A 106 -13.87 2.73 5.32
C PRO A 106 -15.14 1.92 5.06
N LYS A 107 -16.23 2.23 5.76
CA LYS A 107 -17.57 1.91 5.26
C LYS A 107 -17.81 2.83 4.04
N LEU A 108 -16.98 2.69 3.00
CA LEU A 108 -17.14 3.40 1.74
C LEU A 108 -18.17 2.72 0.85
N PHE A 109 -18.63 1.52 1.22
CA PHE A 109 -19.60 0.77 0.46
C PHE A 109 -20.85 0.50 1.29
N MET A 110 -21.99 1.01 0.81
CA MET A 110 -23.31 0.68 1.31
C MET A 110 -23.51 -0.82 1.15
N ASN A 111 -23.71 -1.57 2.23
CA ASN A 111 -24.10 -2.97 2.13
C ASN A 111 -25.61 -3.02 1.89
N SER A 112 -26.06 -3.84 0.95
CA SER A 112 -27.50 -4.07 0.73
C SER A 112 -28.23 -4.57 1.98
N ASN A 113 -27.50 -5.18 2.92
CA ASN A 113 -28.02 -5.61 4.22
C ASN A 113 -28.19 -4.48 5.24
N ASP A 114 -27.69 -3.28 4.98
CA ASP A 114 -27.85 -2.11 5.87
C ASP A 114 -29.27 -1.53 5.83
N TYR A 115 -30.10 -1.99 4.89
CA TYR A 115 -31.47 -1.51 4.69
C TYR A 115 -32.47 -2.58 5.11
N LYS A 116 -33.39 -2.21 6.01
CA LYS A 116 -34.50 -3.07 6.39
C LYS A 116 -35.78 -2.56 5.75
N ARG A 117 -36.64 -3.47 5.30
CA ARG A 117 -37.96 -3.10 4.79
C ARG A 117 -38.71 -2.32 5.89
N ASN A 118 -39.27 -1.17 5.53
CA ASN A 118 -40.00 -0.25 6.43
C ASN A 118 -39.14 0.51 7.47
N SER A 119 -37.82 0.56 7.34
CA SER A 119 -37.01 1.47 8.17
C SER A 119 -37.13 2.91 7.70
N VAL A 120 -37.33 3.83 8.65
CA VAL A 120 -37.26 5.28 8.39
C VAL A 120 -35.83 5.75 8.62
N GLU A 121 -35.26 6.45 7.63
CA GLU A 121 -33.89 6.94 7.64
C GLU A 121 -33.88 8.45 7.39
N GLN A 122 -33.08 9.19 8.15
CA GLN A 122 -32.90 10.62 7.93
C GLN A 122 -31.87 10.85 6.82
N VAL A 123 -32.28 11.53 5.75
CA VAL A 123 -31.48 11.74 4.54
C VAL A 123 -31.63 13.16 3.99
N PHE A 124 -30.60 13.61 3.27
CA PHE A 124 -30.62 14.79 2.42
C PHE A 124 -30.77 14.34 0.96
N ILE A 125 -31.64 15.00 0.20
CA ILE A 125 -31.73 14.80 -1.25
C ILE A 125 -30.54 15.52 -1.88
N THR A 126 -29.69 14.79 -2.58
CA THR A 126 -28.45 15.34 -3.16
C THR A 126 -28.59 15.66 -4.64
N HIS A 127 -29.32 14.82 -5.39
CA HIS A 127 -29.50 15.02 -6.82
C HIS A 127 -30.84 14.45 -7.26
N ILE A 128 -31.57 15.19 -8.11
CA ILE A 128 -32.87 14.78 -8.64
C ILE A 128 -32.73 14.69 -10.15
N ILE A 129 -32.88 13.49 -10.72
CA ILE A 129 -32.98 13.31 -12.17
C ILE A 129 -34.44 13.46 -12.58
N ASN A 130 -35.33 12.74 -11.91
CA ASN A 130 -36.78 12.79 -12.10
C ASN A 130 -37.49 12.23 -10.84
N PRO A 131 -38.84 12.25 -10.75
CA PRO A 131 -39.56 11.78 -9.56
C PRO A 131 -39.29 10.31 -9.18
N ASP A 132 -38.97 9.46 -10.16
CA ASP A 132 -38.68 8.03 -9.95
C ASP A 132 -37.19 7.76 -9.71
N ASN A 133 -36.33 8.75 -9.95
CA ASN A 133 -34.88 8.61 -9.89
C ASN A 133 -34.23 9.84 -9.28
N PHE A 134 -33.88 9.71 -8.01
CA PHE A 134 -33.15 10.72 -7.26
C PHE A 134 -32.20 10.03 -6.29
N PHE A 135 -31.15 10.75 -5.92
CA PHE A 135 -30.10 10.29 -5.03
C PHE A 135 -30.21 11.02 -3.70
N VAL A 136 -29.90 10.28 -2.63
CA VAL A 136 -29.94 10.79 -1.27
C VAL A 136 -28.67 10.42 -0.51
N ARG A 137 -28.33 11.22 0.50
CA ARG A 137 -27.22 11.00 1.43
C ARG A 137 -27.75 10.91 2.85
N LYS A 138 -27.28 9.97 3.66
CA LYS A 138 -27.67 9.87 5.08
C LYS A 138 -27.19 11.09 5.86
N GLN A 139 -28.01 11.57 6.80
CA GLN A 139 -27.70 12.77 7.59
C GLN A 139 -26.38 12.66 8.35
N HIS A 140 -26.09 11.50 8.97
CA HIS A 140 -24.85 11.29 9.72
C HIS A 140 -23.60 11.17 8.85
N HIS A 141 -23.72 11.08 7.51
CA HIS A 141 -22.59 11.14 6.60
C HIS A 141 -22.29 12.57 6.10
N GLN A 142 -23.09 13.57 6.50
CA GLN A 142 -22.94 14.94 6.03
C GLN A 142 -21.59 15.55 6.43
N GLU A 143 -21.19 15.40 7.69
CA GLU A 143 -19.94 15.96 8.21
C GLU A 143 -18.73 15.29 7.55
N LEU A 144 -18.76 13.96 7.42
CA LEU A 144 -17.71 13.20 6.74
C LEU A 144 -17.57 13.61 5.28
N PHE A 145 -18.70 13.80 4.58
CA PHE A 145 -18.69 14.26 3.19
C PHE A 145 -18.11 15.66 3.07
N GLN A 146 -18.52 16.57 3.94
CA GLN A 146 -18.05 17.97 3.91
C GLN A 146 -16.53 18.02 4.11
N LYS A 147 -16.03 17.30 5.11
CA LYS A 147 -14.60 17.20 5.37
C LYS A 147 -13.86 16.60 4.17
N LEU A 148 -14.40 15.54 3.55
CA LEU A 148 -13.80 14.96 2.34
C LEU A 148 -13.73 15.96 1.19
N CYS A 149 -14.77 16.76 0.96
CA CYS A 149 -14.75 17.81 -0.06
C CYS A 149 -13.68 18.87 0.25
N GLU A 150 -13.57 19.30 1.51
CA GLU A 150 -12.56 20.26 1.94
C GLU A 150 -11.13 19.73 1.77
N ASP A 151 -10.88 18.48 2.17
CA ASP A 151 -9.59 17.82 2.02
C ASP A 151 -9.21 17.71 0.54
N LEU A 152 -10.15 17.32 -0.33
CA LEU A 152 -9.93 17.25 -1.78
C LEU A 152 -9.67 18.64 -2.38
N ASP A 153 -10.49 19.64 -2.06
CA ASP A 153 -10.29 21.01 -2.56
C ASP A 153 -8.94 21.59 -2.11
N GLN A 154 -8.52 21.28 -0.88
CA GLN A 154 -7.21 21.66 -0.37
C GLN A 154 -6.08 20.96 -1.15
N GLU A 155 -6.19 19.66 -1.40
CA GLU A 155 -5.19 18.89 -2.15
C GLU A 155 -5.09 19.35 -3.62
N TYR A 156 -6.22 19.58 -4.28
CA TYR A 156 -6.27 20.08 -5.66
C TYR A 156 -5.86 21.55 -5.81
N SER A 157 -6.07 22.38 -4.78
CA SER A 157 -5.61 23.78 -4.81
C SER A 157 -4.13 23.94 -4.52
N MET A 158 -3.53 23.04 -3.72
CA MET A 158 -2.09 23.07 -3.40
C MET A 158 -1.21 22.36 -4.44
N SER A 159 -1.78 21.47 -5.26
CA SER A 159 -1.03 20.71 -6.27
C SER A 159 -0.84 21.50 -7.58
N VAL A 160 0.16 22.37 -7.58
CA VAL A 160 0.80 22.80 -8.84
C VAL A 160 1.58 21.61 -9.41
N ASN A 161 1.04 21.01 -10.48
CA ASN A 161 1.76 20.22 -11.49
C ASN A 161 2.78 19.16 -11.01
N ARG A 162 2.40 18.27 -10.09
CA ARG A 162 3.13 16.99 -9.93
C ARG A 162 2.16 15.82 -9.93
N GLY A 163 2.04 15.16 -11.09
CA GLY A 163 1.28 13.91 -11.24
C GLY A 163 -0.04 14.02 -12.00
N SER A 164 -0.31 15.14 -12.70
CA SER A 164 -1.52 15.30 -13.50
C SER A 164 -1.62 14.21 -14.58
N VAL A 165 -2.68 13.38 -14.53
CA VAL A 165 -3.02 12.45 -15.61
C VAL A 165 -3.72 13.24 -16.71
N TYR A 166 -3.08 13.31 -17.88
CA TYR A 166 -3.63 13.93 -19.07
C TYR A 166 -4.92 13.20 -19.50
N LEU A 167 -6.05 13.91 -19.55
CA LEU A 167 -7.24 13.44 -20.27
C LEU A 167 -7.03 13.73 -21.76
N PRO A 168 -7.01 12.73 -22.65
CA PRO A 168 -7.09 13.00 -24.08
C PRO A 168 -8.49 13.56 -24.37
N GLU A 169 -8.53 14.79 -24.91
CA GLU A 169 -9.76 15.35 -25.48
C GLU A 169 -10.23 14.47 -26.64
N LYS A 170 -11.56 14.35 -26.77
CA LYS A 170 -12.23 13.57 -27.81
C LYS A 170 -12.04 14.17 -29.20
#